data_AF-A0BV48-F1
#
_entry.id   AF-A0BV48-F1
#
_cell.length_a   1.000
_cell.length_b   1.000
_cell.length_c   1.000
_cell.angle_alpha   90.00
_cell.angle_beta   90.00
_cell.angle_gamma   90.00
#
_symmetry.space_group_name_H-M   'P 1'
#
loop_
_entity.id
_entity.type
_entity.pdbx_description
1 polymer ?
#
loop_
_entity_poly.entity_id
_entity_poly.type
_entity_poly.pdbx_seq_one_letter_code
_entity_poly.pdbx_strand_id
1 'polypeptide(L)'
;MIDDQNIESGDQSQYLRNCDSLNAYEISGQIQQDHFSSLYNKAIEKQQRINQKQEEKNEEIKQQANKVKIDYNSQKILLKKLETQINTVLNRHQIEEQLDYERFCNVLVDLGISTKNDHVSIDLWKLLTLGLDLESAFIGFVFNILVILLEKQLTQTQSIVLLTDVINVELEDQNIPKQVINFEELQELMFRLTNKFKLLNVRFSTGSRGQSSSKKESWNNNNSQNNGKQRQQFDTHLSDTINRFEVLYEHSKVLQEKKRQLESYIQDDPECLFKPQLTSNQTKRQDNVSTFNRLYQNAEAIKMHKQKLKDNLNKQRDEEELMECTFKPKLTNKQRYSFKPVKGESAILERMTKARQMKHEKENFYSMEQTNIQNRPHQTVPEPFDLSKRVSNPKNMLLNVDIRISKNRKARICIREGDDIEQVIKGFAKAHQLSLEQQNVLKETLEQYIN
;
A
#
# COMPACT_ATOMS: atom_id res chain seq x y z
N MET A 1 -85.36 -5.23 -59.73
CA MET A 1 -84.22 -4.39 -60.15
C MET A 1 -83.78 -3.60 -58.94
N ILE A 2 -82.47 -3.56 -58.73
CA ILE A 2 -81.69 -2.88 -57.69
C ILE A 2 -81.24 -3.82 -56.56
N ASP A 3 -79.92 -3.84 -56.49
CA ASP A 3 -79.03 -4.92 -56.12
C ASP A 3 -78.53 -4.84 -54.68
N ASP A 4 -78.13 -6.02 -54.21
CA ASP A 4 -77.04 -6.33 -53.30
C ASP A 4 -76.08 -5.19 -52.93
N GLN A 5 -75.93 -4.94 -51.62
CA GLN A 5 -74.64 -4.59 -51.04
C GLN A 5 -74.37 -5.39 -49.76
N ASN A 6 -73.36 -6.25 -49.90
CA ASN A 6 -72.64 -6.97 -48.86
C ASN A 6 -72.19 -6.05 -47.72
N ILE A 7 -72.55 -6.40 -46.49
CA ILE A 7 -71.91 -5.89 -45.27
C ILE A 7 -71.05 -7.04 -44.73
N GLU A 8 -69.74 -6.92 -44.92
CA GLU A 8 -68.73 -7.80 -44.37
C GLU A 8 -68.80 -7.78 -42.84
N SER A 9 -69.02 -8.95 -42.25
CA SER A 9 -68.84 -9.22 -40.83
C SER A 9 -67.35 -9.16 -40.48
N GLY A 10 -66.87 -7.96 -40.15
CA GLY A 10 -65.54 -7.73 -39.62
C GLY A 10 -65.34 -8.47 -38.29
N ASP A 11 -64.34 -9.34 -38.28
CA ASP A 11 -63.90 -10.17 -37.16
C ASP A 11 -63.47 -9.31 -35.96
N GLN A 12 -64.38 -9.14 -34.99
CA GLN A 12 -64.14 -8.42 -33.73
C GLN A 12 -63.23 -9.18 -32.75
N SER A 13 -62.67 -10.35 -33.11
CA SER A 13 -61.85 -11.15 -32.20
C SER A 13 -60.40 -10.66 -32.01
N GLN A 14 -59.95 -9.66 -32.78
CA GLN A 14 -58.58 -9.13 -32.66
C GLN A 14 -58.39 -8.04 -31.59
N TYR A 15 -59.47 -7.46 -31.04
CA TYR A 15 -59.34 -6.37 -30.05
C TYR A 15 -59.24 -6.82 -28.59
N LEU A 16 -59.45 -8.11 -28.29
CA LEU A 16 -59.37 -8.63 -26.91
C LEU A 16 -58.03 -9.27 -26.55
N ARG A 17 -57.01 -9.24 -27.43
CA ARG A 17 -55.65 -9.76 -27.13
C ARG A 17 -54.63 -8.70 -26.71
N ASN A 18 -55.00 -7.42 -26.64
CA ASN A 18 -54.07 -6.33 -26.31
C ASN A 18 -54.16 -5.80 -24.87
N CYS A 19 -55.02 -6.37 -24.02
CA CYS A 19 -55.16 -5.92 -22.63
C CYS A 19 -54.24 -6.66 -21.65
N ASP A 20 -53.73 -7.85 -22.01
CA ASP A 20 -52.84 -8.65 -21.15
C ASP A 20 -51.35 -8.27 -21.30
N SER A 21 -50.99 -7.53 -22.36
CA SER A 21 -49.60 -7.10 -22.59
C SER A 21 -49.19 -5.88 -21.76
N LEU A 22 -50.14 -5.07 -21.27
CA LEU A 22 -49.81 -3.87 -20.49
C LEU A 22 -49.37 -4.18 -19.04
N ASN A 23 -49.92 -5.23 -18.42
CA ASN A 23 -49.50 -5.67 -17.08
C ASN A 23 -48.10 -6.32 -17.05
N ALA A 24 -47.66 -6.93 -18.16
CA ALA A 24 -46.34 -7.56 -18.21
C ALA A 24 -45.19 -6.54 -18.19
N TYR A 25 -45.39 -5.34 -18.75
CA TYR A 25 -44.37 -4.29 -18.75
C TYR A 25 -44.17 -3.65 -17.37
N GLU A 26 -45.24 -3.43 -16.59
CA GLU A 26 -45.13 -2.86 -15.24
C GLU A 26 -44.41 -3.81 -14.26
N ILE A 27 -44.71 -5.11 -14.32
CA ILE A 27 -44.04 -6.12 -13.48
C ILE A 27 -42.55 -6.25 -13.87
N SER A 28 -42.22 -6.14 -15.16
CA SER A 28 -40.81 -6.19 -15.61
C SER A 28 -39.98 -4.99 -15.14
N GLY A 29 -40.58 -3.80 -15.05
CA GLY A 29 -39.92 -2.59 -14.57
C GLY A 29 -39.60 -2.63 -13.08
N GLN A 30 -40.52 -3.19 -12.28
CA GLN A 30 -40.33 -3.33 -10.84
C GLN A 30 -39.23 -4.34 -10.49
N ILE A 31 -39.17 -5.47 -11.18
CA ILE A 31 -38.11 -6.48 -11.00
C ILE A 31 -36.73 -5.90 -11.36
N GLN A 32 -36.65 -5.06 -12.40
CA GLN A 32 -35.39 -4.39 -12.76
C GLN A 32 -34.95 -3.37 -11.71
N GLN A 33 -35.87 -2.57 -11.15
CA GLN A 33 -35.55 -1.61 -10.09
C GLN A 33 -35.06 -2.29 -8.80
N ASP A 34 -35.67 -3.41 -8.41
CA ASP A 34 -35.24 -4.17 -7.23
C ASP A 34 -33.86 -4.81 -7.44
N HIS A 35 -33.61 -5.32 -8.66
CA HIS A 35 -32.29 -5.87 -9.01
C HIS A 35 -31.19 -4.80 -9.00
N PHE A 36 -31.45 -3.61 -9.56
CA PHE A 36 -30.50 -2.50 -9.52
C PHE A 36 -30.25 -2.00 -8.09
N SER A 37 -31.29 -1.87 -7.27
CA SER A 37 -31.17 -1.50 -5.86
C SER A 37 -30.35 -2.51 -5.07
N SER A 38 -30.53 -3.81 -5.34
CA SER A 38 -29.72 -4.88 -4.74
C SER A 38 -28.24 -4.80 -5.13
N LEU A 39 -27.93 -4.56 -6.41
CA LEU A 39 -26.55 -4.41 -6.87
C LEU A 39 -25.88 -3.15 -6.31
N TYR A 40 -26.61 -2.04 -6.22
CA TYR A 40 -26.11 -0.80 -5.64
C TYR A 40 -25.78 -0.96 -4.15
N ASN A 41 -26.67 -1.58 -3.37
CA ASN A 41 -26.44 -1.86 -1.96
C ASN A 41 -25.23 -2.80 -1.76
N LYS A 42 -25.08 -3.83 -2.60
CA LYS A 42 -23.90 -4.71 -2.59
C LYS A 42 -22.60 -3.95 -2.89
N ALA A 43 -22.63 -2.97 -3.79
CA ALA A 43 -21.47 -2.13 -4.08
C ALA A 43 -21.09 -1.26 -2.89
N ILE A 44 -22.08 -0.66 -2.21
CA ILE A 44 -21.87 0.12 -0.97
C ILE A 44 -21.27 -0.76 0.14
N GLU A 45 -21.85 -1.94 0.40
CA GLU A 45 -21.32 -2.86 1.41
C GLU A 45 -19.89 -3.28 1.10
N LYS A 46 -19.57 -3.53 -0.18
CA LYS A 46 -18.21 -3.85 -0.60
C LYS A 46 -17.25 -2.69 -0.33
N GLN A 47 -17.66 -1.45 -0.60
CA GLN A 47 -16.85 -0.27 -0.31
C GLN A 47 -16.63 -0.09 1.20
N GLN A 48 -17.67 -0.28 2.01
CA GLN A 48 -17.56 -0.21 3.47
C GLN A 48 -16.59 -1.27 4.02
N ARG A 49 -16.62 -2.50 3.49
CA ARG A 49 -15.65 -3.54 3.87
C ARG A 49 -14.21 -3.21 3.47
N ILE A 50 -14.01 -2.54 2.33
CA ILE A 50 -12.68 -2.08 1.91
C ILE A 50 -12.18 -1.03 2.89
N ASN A 51 -13.03 -0.06 3.23
CA ASN A 51 -12.68 1.00 4.18
C ASN A 51 -12.38 0.44 5.58
N GLN A 52 -13.21 -0.47 6.09
CA GLN A 52 -12.98 -1.14 7.38
C GLN A 52 -11.65 -1.91 7.41
N LYS A 53 -11.33 -2.67 6.35
CA LYS A 53 -10.03 -3.35 6.25
C LYS A 53 -8.85 -2.39 6.21
N GLN A 54 -9.03 -1.22 5.61
CA GLN A 54 -8.00 -0.18 5.56
C GLN A 54 -7.82 0.47 6.94
N GLU A 55 -8.90 0.72 7.67
CA GLU A 55 -8.86 1.18 9.06
C GLU A 55 -8.20 0.17 10.00
N GLU A 56 -8.58 -1.12 9.92
CA GLU A 56 -7.94 -2.21 10.68
C GLU A 56 -6.43 -2.28 10.41
N LYS A 57 -6.02 -2.19 9.14
CA LYS A 57 -4.60 -2.17 8.75
C LYS A 57 -3.89 -0.94 9.31
N ASN A 58 -4.53 0.22 9.29
CA ASN A 58 -3.97 1.45 9.86
C ASN A 58 -3.83 1.35 11.39
N GLU A 59 -4.78 0.72 12.08
CA GLU A 59 -4.67 0.44 13.53
C GLU A 59 -3.55 -0.55 13.84
N GLU A 60 -3.38 -1.62 13.04
CA GLU A 60 -2.26 -2.54 13.18
C GLU A 60 -0.92 -1.83 13.01
N ILE A 61 -0.78 -0.96 12.01
CA ILE A 61 0.41 -0.12 11.79
C ILE A 61 0.65 0.77 13.02
N LYS A 62 -0.39 1.44 13.55
CA LYS A 62 -0.29 2.27 14.77
C LYS A 62 0.15 1.45 15.99
N GLN A 63 -0.37 0.23 16.16
CA GLN A 63 0.02 -0.65 17.27
C GLN A 63 1.46 -1.15 17.12
N GLN A 64 1.88 -1.50 15.91
CA GLN A 64 3.25 -1.92 15.64
C GLN A 64 4.23 -0.76 15.82
N ALA A 65 3.89 0.45 15.37
CA ALA A 65 4.66 1.67 15.61
C ALA A 65 4.82 1.96 17.11
N ASN A 66 3.76 1.79 17.89
CA ASN A 66 3.80 1.94 19.36
C ASN A 66 4.68 0.88 20.06
N LYS A 67 4.82 -0.32 19.47
CA LYS A 67 5.73 -1.36 19.99
C LYS A 67 7.19 -1.07 19.65
N VAL A 68 7.46 -0.41 18.53
CA VAL A 68 8.81 0.00 18.09
C VAL A 68 9.10 1.45 18.49
N LYS A 69 8.62 1.88 19.67
CA LYS A 69 9.01 3.17 20.23
C LYS A 69 10.52 3.17 20.45
N ILE A 70 11.24 3.78 19.51
CA ILE A 70 12.65 4.09 19.67
C ILE A 70 12.71 5.05 20.84
N ASP A 71 13.36 4.63 21.93
CA ASP A 71 13.54 5.47 23.10
C ASP A 71 14.08 6.84 22.70
N TYR A 72 13.62 7.90 23.36
CA TYR A 72 14.00 9.27 23.06
C TYR A 72 15.54 9.44 23.03
N ASN A 73 16.25 8.76 23.94
CA ASN A 73 17.71 8.76 23.95
C ASN A 73 18.30 8.08 22.71
N SER A 74 17.68 7.00 22.23
CA SER A 74 18.11 6.30 21.02
C SER A 74 17.90 7.15 19.77
N GLN A 75 16.80 7.91 19.70
CA GLN A 75 16.57 8.89 18.62
C GLN A 75 17.66 9.96 18.62
N LYS A 76 17.95 10.55 19.78
CA LYS A 76 18.99 11.56 19.93
C LYS A 76 20.38 11.05 19.54
N ILE A 77 20.71 9.80 19.88
CA ILE A 77 21.96 9.15 19.48
C ILE A 77 22.02 8.96 17.95
N LEU A 78 20.93 8.50 17.33
CA LEU A 78 20.86 8.32 15.87
C LEU A 78 21.00 9.66 15.13
N LEU A 79 20.28 10.70 15.57
CA LEU A 79 20.37 12.04 14.98
C LEU A 79 21.78 12.61 15.10
N LYS A 80 22.43 12.46 16.27
CA LYS A 80 23.82 12.91 16.46
C LYS A 80 24.79 12.13 15.56
N LYS A 81 24.57 10.83 15.36
CA LYS A 81 25.40 9.99 14.48
C LYS A 81 25.21 10.36 13.00
N LEU A 82 23.99 10.69 12.59
CA LEU A 82 23.70 11.19 11.25
C LEU A 82 24.36 12.56 11.03
N GLU A 83 24.23 13.47 12.00
CA GLU A 83 24.87 14.78 11.94
C GLU A 83 26.40 14.65 11.83
N THR A 84 27.04 13.76 12.60
CA THR A 84 28.48 13.54 12.48
C THR A 84 28.88 12.92 11.15
N GLN A 85 28.10 11.97 10.62
CA GLN A 85 28.34 11.39 9.29
C GLN A 85 28.24 12.44 8.18
N ILE A 86 27.18 13.24 8.17
CA ILE A 86 26.98 14.30 7.18
C ILE A 86 28.12 15.31 7.25
N ASN A 87 28.46 15.80 8.45
CA ASN A 87 29.56 16.75 8.60
C ASN A 87 30.91 16.14 8.17
N THR A 88 31.16 14.85 8.43
CA THR A 88 32.39 14.17 8.02
C THR A 88 32.50 14.10 6.50
N VAL A 89 31.41 13.79 5.80
CA VAL A 89 31.37 13.74 4.33
C VAL A 89 31.52 15.15 3.76
N LEU A 90 30.80 16.14 4.27
CA LEU A 90 30.89 17.53 3.80
C LEU A 90 32.31 18.08 3.96
N ASN A 91 32.96 17.81 5.09
CA ASN A 91 34.34 18.25 5.35
C ASN A 91 35.35 17.56 4.42
N ARG A 92 35.13 16.28 4.08
CA ARG A 92 36.02 15.53 3.16
C ARG A 92 36.04 16.16 1.77
N HIS A 93 34.90 16.64 1.29
CA HIS A 93 34.76 17.23 -0.03
C HIS A 93 35.14 18.73 -0.08
N GLN A 94 35.64 19.30 1.03
CA GLN A 94 36.09 20.70 1.12
C GLN A 94 35.11 21.67 0.46
N ILE A 95 33.83 21.53 0.81
CA ILE A 95 32.75 22.29 0.20
C ILE A 95 32.76 23.71 0.80
N GLU A 96 33.77 24.50 0.46
CA GLU A 96 33.94 25.84 1.02
C GLU A 96 33.21 26.89 0.17
N GLU A 97 33.10 26.72 -1.17
CA GLU A 97 32.58 27.79 -2.02
C GLU A 97 31.63 27.41 -3.15
N GLN A 98 31.83 26.28 -3.84
CA GLN A 98 30.95 25.84 -4.93
C GLN A 98 30.82 24.32 -4.94
N LEU A 99 29.57 23.84 -4.93
CA LEU A 99 29.26 22.44 -5.10
C LEU A 99 28.92 22.22 -6.57
N ASP A 100 29.84 21.69 -7.36
CA ASP A 100 29.53 21.23 -8.71
C ASP A 100 28.72 19.91 -8.66
N TYR A 101 28.12 19.53 -9.78
CA TYR A 101 27.31 18.31 -9.86
C TYR A 101 28.12 17.06 -9.49
N GLU A 102 29.40 17.02 -9.84
CA GLU A 102 30.28 15.88 -9.60
C GLU A 102 30.56 15.70 -8.10
N ARG A 103 30.90 16.79 -7.40
CA ARG A 103 31.07 16.82 -5.94
C ARG A 103 29.77 16.51 -5.24
N PHE A 104 28.63 17.03 -5.72
CA PHE A 104 27.32 16.67 -5.19
C PHE A 104 27.06 15.16 -5.29
N CYS A 105 27.33 14.56 -6.45
CA CYS A 105 27.21 13.12 -6.65
C CYS A 105 28.16 12.36 -5.72
N ASN A 106 29.40 12.80 -5.57
CA ASN A 106 30.37 12.17 -4.67
C ASN A 106 29.94 12.26 -3.20
N VAL A 107 29.31 13.36 -2.77
CA VAL A 107 28.70 13.48 -1.44
C VAL A 107 27.55 12.49 -1.28
N LEU A 108 26.66 12.36 -2.27
CA LEU A 108 25.57 11.38 -2.21
C LEU A 108 26.07 9.93 -2.19
N VAL A 109 27.13 9.62 -2.95
CA VAL A 109 27.77 8.31 -2.96
C VAL A 109 28.45 8.01 -1.61
N ASP A 110 29.14 8.99 -1.03
CA ASP A 110 29.78 8.85 0.29
C ASP A 110 28.77 8.70 1.44
N LEU A 111 27.61 9.35 1.31
CA LEU A 111 26.46 9.14 2.19
C LEU A 111 25.74 7.81 1.90
N GLY A 112 26.14 7.10 0.84
CA GLY A 112 25.53 5.86 0.36
C GLY A 112 24.13 6.05 -0.23
N ILE A 113 23.67 7.27 -0.49
CA ILE A 113 22.32 7.57 -0.99
C ILE A 113 22.15 7.13 -2.44
N SER A 114 23.22 7.22 -3.23
CA SER A 114 23.20 6.99 -4.67
C SER A 114 24.42 6.16 -5.09
N THR A 115 24.32 5.38 -6.16
CA THR A 115 25.51 4.82 -6.83
C THR A 115 26.01 5.78 -7.91
N LYS A 116 27.27 5.61 -8.34
CA LYS A 116 27.83 6.47 -9.40
C LYS A 116 27.00 6.29 -10.67
N ASN A 117 26.30 7.36 -11.08
CA ASN A 117 25.43 7.47 -12.28
C ASN A 117 23.95 7.08 -12.13
N ASP A 118 23.42 6.98 -10.91
CA ASP A 118 21.97 6.75 -10.77
C ASP A 118 21.14 8.01 -11.11
N HIS A 119 19.97 7.77 -11.71
CA HIS A 119 18.95 8.80 -12.00
C HIS A 119 18.55 9.60 -10.76
N VAL A 120 18.65 9.00 -9.57
CA VAL A 120 18.38 9.64 -8.28
C VAL A 120 19.25 10.90 -8.08
N SER A 121 20.55 10.83 -8.39
CA SER A 121 21.44 11.99 -8.28
C SER A 121 21.06 13.10 -9.25
N ILE A 122 20.63 12.74 -10.47
CA ILE A 122 20.22 13.68 -11.51
C ILE A 122 18.94 14.41 -11.09
N ASP A 123 17.95 13.68 -10.58
CA ASP A 123 16.66 14.26 -10.19
C ASP A 123 16.80 15.14 -8.95
N LEU A 124 17.61 14.71 -7.96
CA LEU A 124 17.93 15.52 -6.79
C LEU A 124 18.69 16.80 -7.17
N TRP A 125 19.62 16.72 -8.12
CA TRP A 125 20.34 17.89 -8.62
C TRP A 125 19.43 18.86 -9.39
N LYS A 126 18.53 18.32 -10.23
CA LYS A 126 17.52 19.12 -10.93
C LYS A 126 16.61 19.84 -9.94
N LEU A 127 16.17 19.16 -8.87
CA LEU A 127 15.36 19.79 -7.82
C LEU A 127 16.11 20.95 -7.13
N LEU A 128 17.41 20.81 -6.89
CA LEU A 128 18.24 21.87 -6.32
C LEU A 128 18.46 23.06 -7.28
N THR A 129 18.59 22.80 -8.57
CA THR A 129 18.96 23.79 -9.58
C THR A 129 17.77 24.48 -10.26
N LEU A 130 16.60 23.85 -10.34
CA LEU A 130 15.44 24.38 -11.06
C LEU A 130 14.70 25.51 -10.32
N GLY A 131 15.13 25.89 -9.11
CA GLY A 131 14.65 27.11 -8.44
C GLY A 131 13.15 27.14 -8.12
N LEU A 132 12.47 25.98 -8.12
CA LEU A 132 11.12 25.85 -7.58
C LEU A 132 11.13 26.33 -6.13
N ASP A 133 10.06 27.01 -5.71
CA ASP A 133 9.89 27.73 -4.44
C ASP A 133 10.82 27.17 -3.34
N LEU A 134 12.00 27.81 -3.26
CA LEU A 134 13.29 27.23 -2.80
C LEU A 134 13.22 26.60 -1.41
N GLU A 135 12.22 26.96 -0.63
CA GLU A 135 12.02 26.47 0.71
C GLU A 135 11.32 25.11 0.73
N SER A 136 10.26 24.92 -0.06
CA SER A 136 9.46 23.70 -0.04
C SER A 136 10.16 22.52 -0.73
N ALA A 137 10.73 22.75 -1.92
CA ALA A 137 11.48 21.73 -2.66
C ALA A 137 12.74 21.30 -1.91
N PHE A 138 13.38 22.26 -1.24
CA PHE A 138 14.59 22.00 -0.46
C PHE A 138 14.30 21.25 0.85
N ILE A 139 13.19 21.58 1.54
CA ILE A 139 12.70 20.81 2.68
C ILE A 139 12.39 19.37 2.25
N GLY A 140 11.70 19.18 1.13
CA GLY A 140 11.43 17.85 0.57
C GLY A 140 12.72 17.09 0.23
N PHE A 141 13.73 17.78 -0.31
CA PHE A 141 15.06 17.22 -0.58
C PHE A 141 15.76 16.73 0.69
N VAL A 142 15.85 17.57 1.72
CA VAL A 142 16.48 17.18 3.01
C VAL A 142 15.71 16.06 3.67
N PHE A 143 14.37 16.10 3.60
CA PHE A 143 13.53 15.04 4.14
C PHE A 143 13.79 13.70 3.46
N ASN A 144 13.83 13.66 2.12
CA ASN A 144 14.14 12.45 1.37
C ASN A 144 15.53 11.90 1.70
N ILE A 145 16.53 12.77 1.85
CA ILE A 145 17.87 12.37 2.30
C ILE A 145 17.83 11.77 3.71
N LEU A 146 17.11 12.39 4.64
CA LEU A 146 16.99 11.89 6.01
C LEU A 146 16.27 10.54 6.06
N VAL A 147 15.21 10.35 5.27
CA VAL A 147 14.50 9.07 5.17
C VAL A 147 15.43 7.98 4.66
N ILE A 148 16.17 8.22 3.57
CA ILE A 148 17.12 7.23 3.01
C ILE A 148 18.24 6.91 4.01
N LEU A 149 18.77 7.92 4.70
CA LEU A 149 19.82 7.74 5.69
C LEU A 149 19.32 6.99 6.94
N LEU A 150 18.11 7.31 7.41
CA LEU A 150 17.48 6.60 8.52
C LEU A 150 17.18 5.16 8.14
N GLU A 151 16.62 4.91 6.95
CA GLU A 151 16.37 3.57 6.43
C GLU A 151 17.68 2.75 6.35
N LYS A 152 18.79 3.35 5.94
CA LYS A 152 20.12 2.71 5.93
C LYS A 152 20.69 2.43 7.32
N GLN A 153 20.50 3.32 8.28
CA GLN A 153 20.91 3.07 9.68
C GLN A 153 19.99 2.05 10.37
N LEU A 154 18.71 2.00 10.00
CA LEU A 154 17.70 1.09 10.55
C LEU A 154 17.71 -0.31 9.89
N THR A 155 18.19 -0.45 8.65
CA THR A 155 18.44 -1.76 7.98
C THR A 155 19.50 -2.53 8.74
N GLN A 156 20.48 -1.83 9.30
CA GLN A 156 21.47 -2.42 10.19
C GLN A 156 20.85 -2.87 11.53
N THR A 157 19.61 -2.47 11.87
CA THR A 157 18.95 -2.72 13.16
C THR A 157 17.55 -3.38 13.11
N GLN A 158 17.12 -3.98 11.97
CA GLN A 158 15.85 -4.74 11.80
C GLN A 158 14.51 -3.96 11.90
N SER A 159 14.49 -2.61 11.88
CA SER A 159 13.29 -1.82 12.23
C SER A 159 12.66 -0.98 11.10
N ILE A 160 12.72 -1.43 9.83
CA ILE A 160 12.43 -0.54 8.68
C ILE A 160 10.96 -0.39 8.32
N VAL A 161 10.19 -1.48 8.28
CA VAL A 161 8.89 -1.48 7.57
C VAL A 161 7.86 -0.53 8.21
N LEU A 162 8.05 -0.18 9.49
CA LEU A 162 7.09 0.60 10.25
C LEU A 162 7.29 2.12 10.16
N LEU A 163 8.52 2.60 9.94
CA LEU A 163 8.76 4.04 9.88
C LEU A 163 8.29 4.64 8.57
N THR A 164 8.48 3.94 7.45
CA THR A 164 8.01 4.38 6.13
C THR A 164 6.49 4.43 6.05
N ASP A 165 5.78 3.44 6.63
CA ASP A 165 4.31 3.41 6.65
C ASP A 165 3.73 4.44 7.64
N VAL A 166 4.36 4.67 8.80
CA VAL A 166 3.92 5.71 9.76
C VAL A 166 4.11 7.11 9.19
N ILE A 167 5.22 7.37 8.50
CA ILE A 167 5.53 8.68 7.90
C ILE A 167 4.60 8.97 6.71
N ASN A 168 4.27 7.97 5.89
CA ASN A 168 3.31 8.15 4.79
C ASN A 168 1.88 8.37 5.28
N VAL A 169 1.48 7.76 6.40
CA VAL A 169 0.18 7.97 7.04
C VAL A 169 0.07 9.36 7.71
N GLU A 170 1.18 9.95 8.15
CA GLU A 170 1.23 11.31 8.73
C GLU A 170 1.02 12.44 7.70
N LEU A 171 1.25 12.18 6.40
CA LEU A 171 1.03 13.17 5.34
C LEU A 171 -0.45 13.25 4.88
N GLU A 172 -1.26 12.24 5.18
CA GLU A 172 -2.67 12.17 4.76
C GLU A 172 -3.68 12.44 5.89
N ASP A 173 -3.28 12.39 7.17
CA ASP A 173 -4.20 12.45 8.31
C ASP A 173 -3.71 13.36 9.46
N GLN A 174 -4.39 14.49 9.70
CA GLN A 174 -3.99 15.55 10.67
C GLN A 174 -4.21 15.19 12.17
N ASN A 175 -4.56 13.94 12.50
CA ASN A 175 -5.00 13.55 13.85
C ASN A 175 -4.23 12.36 14.44
N ILE A 176 -2.91 12.35 14.31
CA ILE A 176 -2.03 11.35 14.96
C ILE A 176 -1.31 12.03 16.14
N PRO A 177 -1.23 11.37 17.32
CA PRO A 177 -0.54 11.95 18.48
C PRO A 177 0.95 12.15 18.17
N LYS A 178 1.43 13.40 18.33
CA LYS A 178 2.78 13.97 18.10
C LYS A 178 3.98 13.26 18.78
N GLN A 179 3.87 11.99 19.19
CA GLN A 179 4.77 11.38 20.18
C GLN A 179 5.71 10.29 19.64
N VAL A 180 5.74 10.00 18.34
CA VAL A 180 6.59 8.92 17.83
C VAL A 180 8.03 9.40 17.54
N ILE A 181 8.22 10.68 17.23
CA ILE A 181 9.53 11.34 17.08
C ILE A 181 9.40 12.70 17.76
N ASN A 182 10.43 13.18 18.49
CA ASN A 182 10.44 14.58 18.93
C ASN A 182 10.56 15.46 17.68
N PHE A 183 9.40 15.80 17.12
CA PHE A 183 9.27 16.50 15.85
C PHE A 183 9.99 17.85 15.91
N GLU A 184 10.05 18.49 17.07
CA GLU A 184 10.80 19.73 17.27
C GLU A 184 12.30 19.54 17.04
N GLU A 185 12.91 18.45 17.52
CA GLU A 185 14.34 18.15 17.31
C GLU A 185 14.66 17.75 15.88
N LEU A 186 13.76 17.01 15.23
CA LEU A 186 13.90 16.65 13.83
C LEU A 186 13.71 17.88 12.94
N GLN A 187 12.75 18.75 13.25
CA GLN A 187 12.58 20.05 12.61
C GLN A 187 13.79 20.96 12.82
N GLU A 188 14.38 20.97 14.02
CA GLU A 188 15.60 21.73 14.29
C GLU A 188 16.80 21.18 13.52
N LEU A 189 16.97 19.86 13.43
CA LEU A 189 18.01 19.24 12.61
C LEU A 189 17.79 19.55 11.12
N MET A 190 16.56 19.39 10.63
CA MET A 190 16.16 19.75 9.27
C MET A 190 16.46 21.21 8.99
N PHE A 191 16.15 22.12 9.93
CA PHE A 191 16.41 23.55 9.82
C PHE A 191 17.92 23.84 9.81
N ARG A 192 18.71 23.20 10.69
CA ARG A 192 20.18 23.32 10.72
C ARG A 192 20.82 22.82 9.42
N LEU A 193 20.41 21.66 8.91
CA LEU A 193 20.85 21.13 7.62
C LEU A 193 20.42 22.05 6.48
N THR A 194 19.17 22.52 6.52
CA THR A 194 18.63 23.44 5.52
C THR A 194 19.38 24.74 5.47
N ASN A 195 19.73 25.33 6.61
CA ASN A 195 20.53 26.55 6.63
C ASN A 195 21.96 26.29 6.13
N LYS A 196 22.57 25.15 6.48
CA LYS A 196 23.90 24.77 5.94
C LYS A 196 23.86 24.66 4.42
N PHE A 197 22.87 23.97 3.86
CA PHE A 197 22.72 23.83 2.42
C PHE A 197 22.22 25.10 1.72
N LYS A 198 21.36 25.92 2.33
CA LYS A 198 20.97 27.25 1.81
C LYS A 198 22.17 28.18 1.73
N LEU A 199 23.06 28.16 2.72
CA LEU A 199 24.34 28.91 2.67
C LEU A 199 25.23 28.44 1.51
N LEU A 200 25.18 27.14 1.17
CA LEU A 200 25.80 26.62 -0.05
C LEU A 200 25.07 27.09 -1.33
N ASN A 201 23.72 27.17 -1.31
CA ASN A 201 22.89 27.46 -2.48
C ASN A 201 22.80 28.96 -2.86
N VAL A 202 22.88 29.88 -1.89
CA VAL A 202 22.84 31.35 -2.11
C VAL A 202 24.00 31.84 -3.01
N ARG A 203 25.06 31.05 -3.17
CA ARG A 203 26.20 31.38 -4.03
C ARG A 203 26.02 30.97 -5.50
N PHE A 204 24.95 30.27 -5.86
CA PHE A 204 24.67 29.86 -7.24
C PHE A 204 24.04 30.96 -8.10
N SER A 205 23.28 31.89 -7.51
CA SER A 205 22.51 32.89 -8.25
C SER A 205 23.31 34.15 -8.64
N THR A 206 24.51 34.35 -8.10
CA THR A 206 25.32 35.56 -8.35
C THR A 206 26.42 35.39 -9.40
N GLY A 207 26.69 34.17 -9.87
CA GLY A 207 27.81 33.87 -10.78
C GLY A 207 27.52 33.94 -12.29
N SER A 208 26.25 34.03 -12.71
CA SER A 208 25.85 33.98 -14.13
C SER A 208 25.12 35.25 -14.60
N ARG A 209 25.69 36.42 -14.32
CA ARG A 209 25.33 37.63 -15.08
C ARG A 209 26.60 38.28 -15.63
N GLY A 210 26.80 38.05 -16.92
CA GLY A 210 27.89 38.60 -17.70
C GLY A 210 28.00 40.11 -17.57
N GLN A 211 29.24 40.56 -17.66
CA GLN A 211 29.64 41.93 -17.88
C GLN A 211 28.88 42.51 -19.07
N SER A 212 27.98 43.45 -18.82
CA SER A 212 27.61 44.46 -19.81
C SER A 212 27.59 45.82 -19.13
N SER A 213 28.32 46.72 -19.76
CA SER A 213 28.68 48.08 -19.40
C SER A 213 27.54 49.01 -18.97
N SER A 214 27.92 49.96 -18.13
CA SER A 214 27.40 51.33 -17.98
C SER A 214 25.94 51.52 -17.54
N LYS A 215 25.73 51.98 -16.30
CA LYS A 215 25.55 53.41 -15.99
C LYS A 215 25.34 53.58 -14.49
N LYS A 216 26.10 54.50 -13.90
CA LYS A 216 25.88 55.04 -12.56
C LYS A 216 24.60 55.86 -12.59
N GLU A 217 23.62 55.48 -11.80
CA GLU A 217 22.64 56.43 -11.27
C GLU A 217 22.55 56.24 -9.76
N SER A 218 23.05 57.26 -9.06
CA SER A 218 22.87 57.42 -7.63
C SER A 218 21.50 58.06 -7.42
N TRP A 219 20.64 57.44 -6.61
CA TRP A 219 19.58 58.17 -5.95
C TRP A 219 19.61 57.90 -4.46
N ASN A 220 19.45 59.00 -3.75
CA ASN A 220 19.67 59.23 -2.34
C ASN A 220 18.36 59.00 -1.59
N ASN A 221 18.46 58.46 -0.38
CA ASN A 221 17.69 58.78 0.84
C ASN A 221 16.16 58.99 0.80
N ASN A 222 15.43 58.15 1.56
CA ASN A 222 14.76 58.48 2.84
C ASN A 222 13.40 57.78 3.07
N ASN A 223 13.22 57.34 4.32
CA ASN A 223 11.96 57.17 5.07
C ASN A 223 10.79 56.37 4.48
N SER A 224 10.47 55.26 5.16
CA SER A 224 9.09 55.06 5.65
C SER A 224 9.07 54.09 6.83
N GLN A 225 8.82 54.63 8.02
CA GLN A 225 8.28 53.90 9.17
C GLN A 225 6.84 53.47 8.87
N ASN A 226 6.41 52.43 9.59
CA ASN A 226 5.03 51.95 9.74
C ASN A 226 4.47 51.11 8.58
N ASN A 227 4.38 49.80 8.81
CA ASN A 227 3.09 49.16 9.02
C ASN A 227 3.26 47.80 9.69
N GLY A 228 2.72 47.69 10.91
CA GLY A 228 2.59 46.44 11.64
C GLY A 228 1.65 45.49 10.90
N LYS A 229 2.14 44.29 10.58
CA LYS A 229 1.32 43.21 10.04
C LYS A 229 0.73 42.42 11.20
N GLN A 230 -0.55 42.69 11.47
CA GLN A 230 -1.45 41.70 12.06
C GLN A 230 -1.44 40.46 11.15
N ARG A 231 -0.85 39.36 11.62
CA ARG A 231 -1.12 38.04 11.06
C ARG A 231 -2.47 37.60 11.60
N GLN A 232 -3.50 37.74 10.75
CA GLN A 232 -4.77 37.07 10.93
C GLN A 232 -4.52 35.57 11.01
N GLN A 233 -4.95 34.99 12.13
CA GLN A 233 -5.12 33.56 12.29
C GLN A 233 -6.20 33.12 11.30
N PHE A 234 -5.85 32.27 10.34
CA PHE A 234 -6.84 31.62 9.49
C PHE A 234 -7.45 30.47 10.30
N ASP A 235 -8.68 30.68 10.75
CA ASP A 235 -9.55 29.65 11.31
C ASP A 235 -9.85 28.58 10.26
N THR A 236 -9.26 27.39 10.42
CA THR A 236 -9.51 26.20 9.61
C THR A 236 -10.72 25.42 10.09
N HIS A 237 -11.90 26.03 10.02
CA HIS A 237 -13.18 25.36 10.32
C HIS A 237 -14.30 25.67 9.31
N LEU A 238 -13.96 25.91 8.03
CA LEU A 238 -14.95 26.35 7.01
C LEU A 238 -14.83 25.68 5.64
N SER A 239 -14.36 24.43 5.54
CA SER A 239 -14.23 23.74 4.24
C SER A 239 -15.37 22.80 3.84
N ASP A 240 -16.48 22.75 4.60
CA ASP A 240 -17.63 21.91 4.23
C ASP A 240 -18.59 22.55 3.20
N THR A 241 -18.20 23.68 2.60
CA THR A 241 -19.00 24.35 1.57
C THR A 241 -18.19 24.83 0.37
N ILE A 242 -17.00 24.26 0.09
CA ILE A 242 -16.44 24.41 -1.26
C ILE A 242 -17.32 23.60 -2.19
N ASN A 243 -18.12 24.33 -2.96
CA ASN A 243 -19.16 23.79 -3.82
C ASN A 243 -18.49 22.81 -4.80
N ARG A 244 -18.82 21.52 -4.73
CA ARG A 244 -18.21 20.45 -5.57
C ARG A 244 -18.19 20.81 -7.07
N PHE A 245 -19.15 21.61 -7.50
CA PHE A 245 -19.24 22.16 -8.86
C PHE A 245 -18.06 23.07 -9.23
N GLU A 246 -17.54 23.85 -8.28
CA GLU A 246 -16.40 24.75 -8.48
C GLU A 246 -15.11 23.97 -8.67
N VAL A 247 -14.90 22.91 -7.88
CA VAL A 247 -13.77 21.97 -8.05
C VAL A 247 -13.85 21.26 -9.40
N LEU A 248 -15.03 20.79 -9.81
CA LEU A 248 -15.23 20.17 -11.11
C LEU A 248 -15.03 21.15 -12.27
N TYR A 249 -15.43 22.41 -12.09
CA TYR A 249 -15.25 23.46 -13.08
C TYR A 249 -13.76 23.78 -13.27
N GLU A 250 -13.01 23.97 -12.19
CA GLU A 250 -11.55 24.18 -12.27
C GLU A 250 -10.84 23.00 -12.92
N HIS A 251 -11.20 21.76 -12.54
CA HIS A 251 -10.64 20.56 -13.15
C HIS A 251 -10.94 20.46 -14.66
N SER A 252 -12.16 20.83 -15.09
CA SER A 252 -12.53 20.87 -16.51
C SER A 252 -11.69 21.89 -17.30
N LYS A 253 -11.38 23.03 -16.67
CA LYS A 253 -10.56 24.10 -17.25
C LYS A 253 -9.11 23.64 -17.48
N VAL A 254 -8.55 22.93 -16.50
CA VAL A 254 -7.21 22.31 -16.59
C VAL A 254 -7.15 21.27 -17.71
N LEU A 255 -8.17 20.41 -17.83
CA LEU A 255 -8.24 19.43 -18.91
C LEU A 255 -8.30 20.10 -20.29
N GLN A 256 -9.07 21.18 -20.41
CA GLN A 256 -9.20 21.92 -21.66
C GLN A 256 -7.89 22.60 -22.06
N GLU A 257 -7.16 23.15 -21.09
CA GLU A 257 -5.84 23.77 -21.31
C GLU A 257 -4.79 22.73 -21.70
N LYS A 258 -4.78 21.57 -21.05
CA LYS A 258 -3.89 20.44 -21.41
C LYS A 258 -4.19 19.92 -22.82
N LYS A 259 -5.46 19.87 -23.22
CA LYS A 259 -5.87 19.51 -24.58
C LYS A 259 -5.36 20.52 -25.60
N ARG A 260 -5.49 21.82 -25.32
CA ARG A 260 -5.00 22.90 -26.20
C ARG A 260 -3.48 22.85 -26.34
N GLN A 261 -2.74 22.58 -25.27
CA GLN A 261 -1.29 22.38 -25.33
C GLN A 261 -0.93 21.17 -26.19
N LEU A 262 -1.63 20.05 -26.04
CA LEU A 262 -1.39 18.86 -26.88
C LEU A 262 -1.67 19.16 -28.37
N GLU A 263 -2.72 19.91 -28.67
CA GLU A 263 -3.06 20.34 -30.03
C GLU A 263 -1.99 21.29 -30.60
N SER A 264 -1.39 22.18 -29.80
CA SER A 264 -0.27 23.02 -30.27
C SER A 264 0.98 22.20 -30.55
N TYR A 265 1.31 21.21 -29.70
CA TYR A 265 2.44 20.30 -29.97
C TYR A 265 2.24 19.49 -31.28
N ILE A 266 1.01 19.12 -31.60
CA ILE A 266 0.69 18.41 -32.86
C ILE A 266 0.82 19.35 -34.08
N GLN A 267 0.56 20.65 -33.91
CA GLN A 267 0.68 21.64 -34.99
C GLN A 267 2.14 22.08 -35.23
N ASP A 268 2.93 22.20 -34.16
CA ASP A 268 4.31 22.70 -34.23
C ASP A 268 5.31 21.65 -34.74
N ASP A 269 4.91 20.38 -34.81
CA ASP A 269 5.76 19.28 -35.27
C ASP A 269 5.13 18.54 -36.48
N PRO A 270 5.04 19.17 -37.67
CA PRO A 270 4.46 18.58 -38.87
C PRO A 270 5.22 17.34 -39.38
N GLU A 271 6.38 17.03 -38.78
CA GLU A 271 7.22 15.87 -39.08
C GLU A 271 6.93 14.64 -38.21
N CYS A 272 5.91 14.66 -37.33
CA CYS A 272 5.45 13.47 -36.63
C CYS A 272 4.75 12.48 -37.60
N LEU A 273 5.57 11.82 -38.43
CA LEU A 273 5.22 10.80 -39.43
C LEU A 273 4.87 9.44 -38.81
N PHE A 274 4.75 9.35 -37.48
CA PHE A 274 4.33 8.15 -36.80
C PHE A 274 2.84 7.88 -37.05
N LYS A 275 2.53 7.35 -38.23
CA LYS A 275 1.27 6.68 -38.53
C LYS A 275 1.45 5.26 -38.03
N PRO A 276 0.91 4.87 -36.86
CA PRO A 276 1.02 3.50 -36.42
C PRO A 276 0.46 2.61 -37.52
N GLN A 277 1.33 1.83 -38.15
CA GLN A 277 0.91 0.79 -39.07
C GLN A 277 0.16 -0.24 -38.24
N LEU A 278 -1.14 -0.07 -38.15
CA LEU A 278 -2.05 -1.10 -37.64
C LEU A 278 -1.86 -2.29 -38.57
N THR A 279 -1.02 -3.25 -38.16
CA THR A 279 -0.87 -4.51 -38.89
C THR A 279 -2.26 -5.12 -38.96
N SER A 280 -2.89 -5.07 -40.14
CA SER A 280 -4.21 -5.64 -40.40
C SER A 280 -4.15 -7.18 -40.45
N ASN A 281 -3.18 -7.77 -39.76
CA ASN A 281 -3.11 -9.19 -39.45
C ASN A 281 -4.30 -9.52 -38.54
N GLN A 282 -5.49 -9.55 -39.14
CA GLN A 282 -6.60 -10.39 -38.75
C GLN A 282 -6.07 -11.82 -38.85
N THR A 283 -5.27 -12.18 -37.85
CA THR A 283 -4.91 -13.55 -37.54
C THR A 283 -6.24 -14.29 -37.55
N LYS A 284 -6.40 -15.21 -38.51
CA LYS A 284 -7.56 -16.08 -38.65
C LYS A 284 -7.87 -16.60 -37.26
N ARG A 285 -8.91 -16.03 -36.64
CA ARG A 285 -9.28 -16.37 -35.27
C ARG A 285 -9.61 -17.84 -35.33
N GLN A 286 -8.87 -18.66 -34.59
CA GLN A 286 -9.27 -20.04 -34.39
C GLN A 286 -10.54 -19.97 -33.54
N ASP A 287 -11.69 -19.99 -34.21
CA ASP A 287 -13.01 -19.64 -33.67
C ASP A 287 -13.57 -20.64 -32.64
N ASN A 288 -12.78 -21.63 -32.20
CA ASN A 288 -13.25 -22.69 -31.31
C ASN A 288 -12.79 -22.56 -29.86
N VAL A 289 -12.00 -21.53 -29.50
CA VAL A 289 -11.56 -21.33 -28.11
C VAL A 289 -12.20 -20.06 -27.54
N SER A 290 -12.97 -20.23 -26.45
CA SER A 290 -13.54 -19.11 -25.68
C SER A 290 -12.48 -18.04 -25.42
N THR A 291 -12.81 -16.78 -25.69
CA THR A 291 -11.93 -15.61 -25.48
C THR A 291 -11.30 -15.62 -24.09
N PHE A 292 -12.03 -16.08 -23.08
CA PHE A 292 -11.54 -16.22 -21.70
C PHE A 292 -10.36 -17.20 -21.62
N ASN A 293 -10.51 -18.40 -22.20
CA ASN A 293 -9.45 -19.42 -22.20
C ASN A 293 -8.21 -18.94 -22.95
N ARG A 294 -8.39 -18.21 -24.05
CA ARG A 294 -7.27 -17.62 -24.80
C ARG A 294 -6.52 -16.58 -23.98
N LEU A 295 -7.25 -15.70 -23.29
CA LEU A 295 -6.63 -14.69 -22.42
C LEU A 295 -5.92 -15.34 -21.23
N TYR A 296 -6.50 -16.38 -20.63
CA TYR A 296 -5.90 -17.13 -19.54
C TYR A 296 -4.59 -17.81 -19.97
N GLN A 297 -4.60 -18.53 -21.10
CA GLN A 297 -3.40 -19.17 -21.65
C GLN A 297 -2.32 -18.14 -22.00
N ASN A 298 -2.69 -16.97 -22.54
CA ASN A 298 -1.75 -15.90 -22.82
C ASN A 298 -1.15 -15.33 -21.53
N ALA A 299 -1.96 -15.11 -20.49
CA ALA A 299 -1.48 -14.66 -19.19
C ALA A 299 -0.51 -15.67 -18.54
N GLU A 300 -0.80 -16.97 -18.62
CA GLU A 300 0.10 -18.02 -18.16
C GLU A 300 1.40 -18.06 -18.96
N ALA A 301 1.33 -17.95 -20.29
CA ALA A 301 2.51 -17.93 -21.15
C ALA A 301 3.41 -16.71 -20.85
N ILE A 302 2.82 -15.52 -20.67
CA ILE A 302 3.54 -14.31 -20.28
C ILE A 302 4.20 -14.49 -18.90
N LYS A 303 3.49 -15.08 -17.94
CA LYS A 303 4.01 -15.36 -16.59
C LYS A 303 5.21 -16.31 -16.64
N MET A 304 5.09 -17.42 -17.38
CA MET A 304 6.16 -18.41 -17.57
C MET A 304 7.37 -17.79 -18.27
N HIS A 305 7.15 -16.98 -19.31
CA HIS A 305 8.22 -16.28 -20.01
C HIS A 305 8.96 -15.30 -19.09
N LYS A 306 8.23 -14.51 -18.30
CA LYS A 306 8.82 -13.57 -17.32
C LYS A 306 9.63 -14.29 -16.26
N GLN A 307 9.15 -15.44 -15.77
CA GLN A 307 9.87 -16.26 -14.81
C GLN A 307 11.18 -16.80 -15.41
N LYS A 308 11.13 -17.36 -16.62
CA LYS A 308 12.32 -17.86 -17.33
C LYS A 308 13.36 -16.76 -17.56
N LEU A 309 12.92 -15.55 -17.92
CA LEU A 309 13.82 -14.40 -18.09
C LEU A 309 14.53 -14.05 -16.76
N LYS A 310 13.78 -14.02 -15.65
CA LYS A 310 14.32 -13.77 -14.32
C LYS A 310 15.33 -14.84 -13.89
N ASP A 311 15.01 -16.11 -14.15
CA ASP A 311 15.90 -17.22 -13.80
C ASP A 311 17.20 -17.18 -14.63
N ASN A 312 17.12 -16.78 -15.91
CA ASN A 312 18.29 -16.59 -16.76
C ASN A 312 19.17 -15.41 -16.29
N LEU A 313 18.56 -14.28 -15.89
CA LEU A 313 19.31 -13.14 -15.34
C LEU A 313 20.01 -13.50 -14.04
N ASN A 314 19.34 -14.25 -13.15
CA ASN A 314 19.96 -14.72 -11.92
C ASN A 314 21.14 -15.65 -12.22
N LYS A 315 20.99 -16.58 -13.17
CA LYS A 315 22.10 -17.46 -13.59
C LYS A 315 23.28 -16.67 -14.15
N GLN A 316 23.02 -15.68 -15.00
CA GLN A 316 24.08 -14.81 -15.53
C GLN A 316 24.79 -14.04 -14.40
N ARG A 317 24.04 -13.49 -13.45
CA ARG A 317 24.61 -12.81 -12.29
C ARG A 317 25.45 -13.77 -11.44
N ASP A 318 24.97 -14.98 -11.19
CA ASP A 318 25.70 -15.98 -10.41
C ASP A 318 26.99 -16.44 -11.16
N GLU A 319 26.95 -16.52 -12.50
CA GLU A 319 28.12 -16.80 -13.34
C GLU A 319 29.13 -15.64 -13.33
N GLU A 320 28.66 -14.39 -13.41
CA GLU A 320 29.49 -13.18 -13.30
C GLU A 320 30.15 -13.10 -11.92
N GLU A 321 29.40 -13.31 -10.84
CA GLU A 321 29.92 -13.38 -9.47
C GLU A 321 30.99 -14.48 -9.31
N LEU A 322 30.81 -15.63 -9.97
CA LEU A 322 31.79 -16.73 -9.97
C LEU A 322 33.07 -16.36 -10.73
N MET A 323 32.94 -15.67 -11.86
CA MET A 323 34.06 -15.20 -12.68
C MET A 323 34.85 -14.06 -12.01
N GLU A 324 34.15 -13.16 -11.30
CA GLU A 324 34.75 -12.07 -10.53
C GLU A 324 35.37 -12.52 -9.21
N CYS A 325 35.14 -13.77 -8.79
CA CYS A 325 35.73 -14.35 -7.59
C CYS A 325 37.25 -14.56 -7.77
N THR A 326 37.99 -13.46 -7.64
CA THR A 326 39.46 -13.42 -7.62
C THR A 326 40.06 -13.87 -6.30
N PHE A 327 39.21 -14.29 -5.35
CA PHE A 327 39.62 -14.84 -4.07
C PHE A 327 40.31 -16.19 -4.28
N LYS A 328 41.62 -16.11 -4.50
CA LYS A 328 42.54 -17.24 -4.46
C LYS A 328 43.19 -17.22 -3.09
N PRO A 329 42.55 -17.79 -2.05
CA PRO A 329 43.17 -17.83 -0.73
C PRO A 329 44.52 -18.49 -0.89
N LYS A 330 45.59 -17.76 -0.53
CA LYS A 330 46.92 -18.37 -0.43
C LYS A 330 46.83 -19.37 0.71
N LEU A 331 46.56 -20.62 0.37
CA LEU A 331 46.61 -21.74 1.29
C LEU A 331 48.08 -21.87 1.71
N THR A 332 48.49 -21.09 2.70
CA THR A 332 49.79 -21.30 3.32
C THR A 332 49.75 -22.73 3.84
N ASN A 333 50.71 -23.54 3.41
CA ASN A 333 50.91 -24.94 3.80
C ASN A 333 51.36 -25.05 5.28
N LYS A 334 50.78 -24.20 6.14
CA LYS A 334 50.90 -24.29 7.59
C LYS A 334 50.29 -25.63 7.95
N GLN A 335 51.12 -26.40 8.65
CA GLN A 335 50.87 -27.73 9.19
C GLN A 335 49.38 -27.92 9.47
N ARG A 336 48.83 -29.07 9.04
CA ARG A 336 47.47 -29.50 9.37
C ARG A 336 47.29 -29.41 10.88
N TYR A 337 46.88 -28.25 11.38
CA TYR A 337 46.42 -28.10 12.75
C TYR A 337 45.21 -28.99 12.79
N SER A 338 45.33 -30.12 13.46
CA SER A 338 44.18 -30.92 13.83
C SER A 338 43.31 -30.00 14.69
N PHE A 339 42.35 -29.33 14.06
CA PHE A 339 41.36 -28.54 14.78
C PHE A 339 40.74 -29.51 15.76
N LYS A 340 41.03 -29.30 17.05
CA LYS A 340 40.34 -30.06 18.09
C LYS A 340 38.87 -29.70 17.91
N PRO A 341 37.99 -30.68 17.70
CA PRO A 341 36.57 -30.42 17.44
C PRO A 341 36.06 -29.51 18.55
N VAL A 342 35.44 -28.40 18.17
CA VAL A 342 34.94 -27.43 19.14
C VAL A 342 33.87 -28.16 19.95
N LYS A 343 33.97 -28.15 21.28
CA LYS A 343 33.05 -28.90 22.14
C LYS A 343 31.62 -28.42 21.87
N GLY A 344 30.78 -29.29 21.30
CA GLY A 344 29.40 -28.98 20.91
C GLY A 344 29.18 -28.64 19.43
N GLU A 345 30.21 -28.70 18.58
CA GLU A 345 30.10 -28.48 17.14
C GLU A 345 29.04 -29.38 16.48
N SER A 346 29.04 -30.68 16.81
CA SER A 346 28.04 -31.62 16.31
C SER A 346 26.62 -31.21 16.68
N ALA A 347 26.39 -30.75 17.91
CA ALA A 347 25.07 -30.31 18.37
C ALA A 347 24.62 -28.99 17.72
N ILE A 348 25.56 -28.14 17.29
CA ILE A 348 25.26 -26.91 16.54
C ILE A 348 24.92 -27.27 15.08
N LEU A 349 25.71 -28.15 14.45
CA LEU A 349 25.46 -28.62 13.09
C LEU A 349 24.14 -29.38 12.99
N GLU A 350 23.83 -30.22 13.98
CA GLU A 350 22.55 -30.93 14.09
C GLU A 350 21.37 -29.94 14.24
N ARG A 351 21.52 -28.91 15.09
CA ARG A 351 20.50 -27.86 15.21
C ARG A 351 20.29 -27.09 13.91
N MET A 352 21.35 -26.73 13.20
CA MET A 352 21.25 -26.03 11.91
C MET A 352 20.63 -26.90 10.82
N THR A 353 21.02 -28.18 10.73
CA THR A 353 20.46 -29.11 9.74
C THR A 353 18.98 -29.35 10.00
N LYS A 354 18.58 -29.56 11.26
CA LYS A 354 17.17 -29.68 11.65
C LYS A 354 16.37 -28.42 11.34
N ALA A 355 16.91 -27.23 11.61
CA ALA A 355 16.25 -25.96 11.28
C ALA A 355 16.06 -25.78 9.76
N ARG A 356 17.04 -26.19 8.95
CA ARG A 356 16.94 -26.17 7.48
C ARG A 356 15.89 -27.16 6.97
N GLN A 357 15.84 -28.36 7.52
CA GLN A 357 14.82 -29.36 7.18
C GLN A 357 13.41 -28.85 7.51
N MET A 358 13.19 -28.35 8.73
CA MET A 358 11.89 -27.79 9.12
C MET A 358 11.45 -26.62 8.24
N LYS A 359 12.39 -25.73 7.87
CA LYS A 359 12.10 -24.64 6.93
C LYS A 359 11.68 -25.19 5.57
N HIS A 360 12.41 -26.16 5.04
CA HIS A 360 12.12 -26.76 3.74
C HIS A 360 10.77 -27.51 3.73
N GLU A 361 10.47 -28.29 4.79
CA GLU A 361 9.19 -28.96 4.96
C GLU A 361 8.02 -27.96 5.01
N LYS A 362 8.20 -26.84 5.72
CA LYS A 362 7.20 -25.77 5.80
C LYS A 362 6.98 -25.09 4.45
N GLU A 363 8.04 -24.81 3.69
CA GLU A 363 7.94 -24.26 2.34
C GLU A 363 7.23 -25.24 1.38
N ASN A 364 7.55 -26.53 1.46
CA ASN A 364 6.88 -27.58 0.67
C ASN A 364 5.40 -27.74 1.04
N PHE A 365 5.06 -27.62 2.33
CA PHE A 365 3.68 -27.66 2.80
C PHE A 365 2.86 -26.51 2.17
N TYR A 366 3.36 -25.28 2.24
CA TYR A 366 2.64 -24.12 1.68
C TYR A 366 2.57 -24.13 0.16
N SER A 367 3.57 -24.64 -0.54
CA SER A 367 3.51 -24.77 -2.00
C SER A 367 2.47 -25.80 -2.42
N MET A 368 2.37 -26.93 -1.72
CA MET A 368 1.30 -27.91 -1.91
C MET A 368 -0.07 -27.34 -1.55
N GLU A 369 -0.19 -26.57 -0.46
CA GLU A 369 -1.45 -25.94 -0.09
C GLU A 369 -1.92 -24.90 -1.13
N GLN A 370 -1.02 -24.08 -1.66
CA GLN A 370 -1.33 -23.12 -2.72
C GLN A 370 -1.77 -23.80 -4.01
N THR A 371 -1.08 -24.87 -4.42
CA THR A 371 -1.48 -25.64 -5.61
C THR A 371 -2.83 -26.33 -5.38
N ASN A 372 -3.10 -26.85 -4.18
CA ASN A 372 -4.41 -27.38 -3.83
C ASN A 372 -5.50 -26.29 -3.83
N ILE A 373 -5.22 -25.07 -3.40
CA ILE A 373 -6.18 -23.95 -3.47
C ILE A 373 -6.46 -23.55 -4.92
N GLN A 374 -5.45 -23.54 -5.78
CA GLN A 374 -5.60 -23.23 -7.22
C GLN A 374 -6.30 -24.35 -7.99
N ASN A 375 -6.03 -25.61 -7.63
CA ASN A 375 -6.61 -26.79 -8.26
C ASN A 375 -7.95 -27.20 -7.65
N ARG A 376 -8.36 -26.62 -6.52
CA ARG A 376 -9.74 -26.76 -6.05
C ARG A 376 -10.61 -26.27 -7.18
N PRO A 377 -11.47 -27.13 -7.77
CA PRO A 377 -12.37 -26.68 -8.80
C PRO A 377 -13.12 -25.51 -8.19
N HIS A 378 -12.92 -24.31 -8.74
CA HIS A 378 -13.71 -23.17 -8.37
C HIS A 378 -15.15 -23.64 -8.59
N GLN A 379 -15.91 -23.85 -7.51
CA GLN A 379 -17.35 -23.95 -7.59
C GLN A 379 -17.78 -22.56 -8.06
N THR A 380 -17.80 -22.39 -9.38
CA THR A 380 -18.06 -21.13 -10.09
C THR A 380 -19.48 -20.66 -9.90
N VAL A 381 -20.31 -21.48 -9.27
CA VAL A 381 -21.62 -21.11 -8.77
C VAL A 381 -21.51 -21.18 -7.25
N PRO A 382 -21.33 -20.04 -6.55
CA PRO A 382 -21.64 -20.01 -5.14
C PRO A 382 -23.04 -20.60 -4.99
N GLU A 383 -23.16 -21.69 -4.24
CA GLU A 383 -24.46 -22.26 -3.91
C GLU A 383 -25.32 -21.10 -3.42
N PRO A 384 -26.52 -20.89 -3.98
CA PRO A 384 -27.35 -19.75 -3.63
C PRO A 384 -27.44 -19.70 -2.12
N PHE A 385 -27.12 -18.52 -1.57
CA PHE A 385 -27.15 -18.29 -0.14
C PHE A 385 -28.54 -18.64 0.38
N ASP A 386 -28.64 -19.82 0.98
CA ASP A 386 -29.89 -20.34 1.47
C ASP A 386 -29.95 -20.06 2.96
N LEU A 387 -30.58 -18.95 3.32
CA LEU A 387 -30.89 -18.61 4.71
C LEU A 387 -31.71 -19.70 5.38
N SER A 388 -32.51 -20.47 4.62
CA SER A 388 -33.35 -21.52 5.20
C SER A 388 -32.51 -22.65 5.80
N LYS A 389 -31.31 -22.93 5.25
CA LYS A 389 -30.35 -23.90 5.83
C LYS A 389 -29.70 -23.38 7.13
N ARG A 390 -29.72 -22.07 7.39
CA ARG A 390 -29.23 -21.47 8.64
C ARG A 390 -30.30 -21.26 9.69
N VAL A 391 -31.57 -21.38 9.34
CA VAL A 391 -32.63 -21.48 10.35
C VAL A 391 -32.54 -22.87 10.94
N SER A 392 -31.60 -23.06 11.88
CA SER A 392 -31.78 -24.10 12.89
C SER A 392 -33.18 -23.87 13.43
N ASN A 393 -34.08 -24.83 13.20
CA ASN A 393 -35.40 -24.83 13.83
C ASN A 393 -35.19 -24.42 15.30
N PRO A 394 -35.94 -23.42 15.81
CA PRO A 394 -35.74 -22.93 17.16
C PRO A 394 -35.97 -24.10 18.12
N LYS A 395 -34.90 -24.76 18.54
CA LYS A 395 -34.98 -25.83 19.52
C LYS A 395 -35.47 -25.21 20.82
N ASN A 396 -36.47 -25.85 21.42
CA ASN A 396 -37.02 -25.44 22.70
C ASN A 396 -35.90 -25.40 23.75
N MET A 397 -35.91 -24.34 24.55
CA MET A 397 -34.94 -24.16 25.62
C MET A 397 -35.37 -25.03 26.80
N LEU A 398 -34.54 -26.00 27.18
CA LEU A 398 -34.81 -26.88 28.32
C LEU A 398 -34.40 -26.24 29.63
N LEU A 399 -33.20 -25.64 29.68
CA LEU A 399 -32.62 -25.17 30.91
C LEU A 399 -31.70 -23.96 30.70
N ASN A 400 -31.77 -23.01 31.63
CA ASN A 400 -30.82 -21.90 31.76
C ASN A 400 -30.16 -21.95 33.14
N VAL A 401 -28.85 -22.19 33.17
CA VAL A 401 -28.09 -22.27 34.43
C VAL A 401 -27.07 -21.13 34.49
N ASP A 402 -27.12 -20.34 35.56
CA ASP A 402 -26.13 -19.31 35.85
C ASP A 402 -24.96 -19.92 36.62
N ILE A 403 -23.83 -20.10 35.96
CA ILE A 403 -22.61 -20.71 36.49
C ILE A 403 -21.67 -19.63 37.00
N ARG A 404 -21.18 -19.75 38.23
CA ARG A 404 -20.10 -18.90 38.75
C ARG A 404 -18.75 -19.46 38.32
N ILE A 405 -18.08 -18.79 37.39
CA ILE A 405 -16.75 -19.19 36.90
C ILE A 405 -15.66 -18.74 37.89
N SER A 406 -15.82 -17.57 38.50
CA SER A 406 -14.92 -17.04 39.53
C SER A 406 -15.70 -16.18 40.53
N LYS A 407 -15.03 -15.69 41.59
CA LYS A 407 -15.65 -14.85 42.63
C LYS A 407 -16.46 -13.66 42.05
N ASN A 408 -15.99 -13.10 40.93
CA ASN A 408 -16.58 -11.91 40.31
C ASN A 408 -17.15 -12.16 38.91
N ARG A 409 -17.16 -13.41 38.41
CA ARG A 409 -17.62 -13.73 37.04
C ARG A 409 -18.71 -14.78 37.08
N LYS A 410 -19.86 -14.44 36.50
CA LYS A 410 -20.98 -15.35 36.24
C LYS A 410 -21.21 -15.44 34.74
N ALA A 411 -21.56 -16.62 34.25
CA ALA A 411 -21.93 -16.84 32.86
C ALA A 411 -23.14 -17.78 32.81
N ARG A 412 -24.00 -17.58 31.83
CA ARG A 412 -25.21 -18.38 31.64
C ARG A 412 -24.97 -19.42 30.57
N ILE A 413 -25.29 -20.67 30.87
CA ILE A 413 -25.35 -21.74 29.87
C ILE A 413 -26.81 -22.05 29.56
N CYS A 414 -27.11 -22.19 28.27
CA CYS A 414 -28.44 -22.51 27.77
C CYS A 414 -28.38 -23.89 27.12
N ILE A 415 -29.23 -24.81 27.58
CA ILE A 415 -29.35 -26.16 27.01
C ILE A 415 -30.68 -26.24 26.29
N ARG A 416 -30.64 -26.69 25.03
CA ARG A 416 -31.84 -26.86 24.20
C ARG A 416 -32.13 -28.34 23.99
N GLU A 417 -33.35 -28.63 23.57
CA GLU A 417 -33.81 -29.99 23.30
C GLU A 417 -32.96 -30.68 22.21
N GLY A 418 -32.40 -31.84 22.54
CA GLY A 418 -31.54 -32.62 21.65
C GLY A 418 -30.14 -32.04 21.44
N ASP A 419 -29.65 -31.15 22.33
CA ASP A 419 -28.24 -30.79 22.37
C ASP A 419 -27.42 -31.87 23.11
N ASP A 420 -26.21 -32.12 22.61
CA ASP A 420 -25.24 -32.99 23.28
C ASP A 420 -24.55 -32.21 24.42
N ILE A 421 -24.73 -32.68 25.66
CA ILE A 421 -24.22 -32.04 26.87
C ILE A 421 -22.70 -31.87 26.79
N GLU A 422 -21.97 -32.85 26.26
CA GLU A 422 -20.51 -32.78 26.18
C GLU A 422 -20.04 -31.67 25.23
N GLN A 423 -20.74 -31.49 24.11
CA GLN A 423 -20.43 -30.43 23.15
C GLN A 423 -20.77 -29.05 23.70
N VAL A 424 -21.90 -28.92 24.40
CA VAL A 424 -22.31 -27.67 25.04
C VAL A 424 -21.29 -27.26 26.10
N ILE A 425 -20.85 -28.20 26.95
CA ILE A 425 -19.81 -27.95 27.95
C ILE A 425 -18.48 -27.60 27.28
N LYS A 426 -18.06 -28.33 26.25
CA LYS A 426 -16.80 -28.05 25.54
C LYS A 426 -16.80 -26.67 24.88
N GLY A 427 -17.93 -26.27 24.27
CA GLY A 427 -18.13 -24.94 23.71
C GLY A 427 -18.06 -23.85 24.78
N PHE A 428 -18.77 -24.06 25.89
CA PHE A 428 -18.79 -23.14 27.02
C PHE A 428 -17.40 -23.01 27.68
N ALA A 429 -16.70 -24.14 27.87
CA ALA A 429 -15.36 -24.18 28.42
C ALA A 429 -14.34 -23.49 27.54
N LYS A 430 -14.45 -23.63 26.21
CA LYS A 430 -13.60 -22.91 25.25
C LYS A 430 -13.87 -21.40 25.29
N ALA A 431 -15.14 -20.98 25.39
CA ALA A 431 -15.51 -19.57 25.46
C ALA A 431 -15.05 -18.89 26.77
N HIS A 432 -15.07 -19.64 27.89
CA HIS A 432 -14.76 -19.12 29.21
C HIS A 432 -13.41 -19.56 29.79
N GLN A 433 -12.61 -20.31 29.02
CA GLN A 433 -11.29 -20.82 29.40
C GLN A 433 -11.31 -21.67 30.68
N LEU A 434 -12.28 -22.58 30.80
CA LEU A 434 -12.41 -23.45 31.99
C LEU A 434 -11.38 -24.57 32.00
N SER A 435 -10.85 -24.89 33.18
CA SER A 435 -9.96 -26.05 33.36
C SER A 435 -10.73 -27.38 33.19
N LEU A 436 -10.01 -28.48 32.97
CA LEU A 436 -10.62 -29.80 32.79
C LEU A 436 -11.42 -30.25 34.03
N GLU A 437 -10.92 -29.91 35.23
CA GLU A 437 -11.63 -30.19 36.49
C GLU A 437 -12.96 -29.43 36.58
N GLN A 438 -12.97 -28.14 36.18
CA GLN A 438 -14.19 -27.34 36.15
C GLN A 438 -15.20 -27.85 35.12
N GLN A 439 -14.71 -28.41 34.00
CA GLN A 439 -15.56 -29.04 32.99
C GLN A 439 -16.26 -30.29 33.55
N ASN A 440 -15.54 -31.12 34.33
CA ASN A 440 -16.10 -32.32 34.94
C ASN A 440 -17.17 -31.97 36.01
N VAL A 441 -16.87 -31.00 36.88
CA VAL A 441 -17.86 -30.52 37.88
C VAL A 441 -19.09 -29.93 37.19
N LEU A 442 -18.90 -29.18 36.11
CA LEU A 442 -20.01 -28.65 35.32
C LEU A 442 -20.82 -29.77 34.67
N LYS A 443 -20.16 -30.83 34.17
CA LYS A 443 -20.83 -32.01 33.60
C LYS A 443 -21.72 -32.70 34.62
N GLU A 444 -21.16 -33.03 35.79
CA GLU A 444 -21.93 -33.64 36.89
C GLU A 444 -23.11 -32.77 37.31
N THR A 445 -22.92 -31.45 37.39
CA THR A 445 -23.98 -30.50 37.75
C THR A 445 -25.10 -30.49 36.72
N LEU A 446 -24.77 -30.48 35.42
CA LEU A 446 -25.77 -30.47 34.35
C LEU A 446 -26.51 -31.81 34.22
N GLU A 447 -25.82 -32.93 34.42
CA GLU A 447 -26.43 -34.26 34.47
C GLU A 447 -27.43 -34.40 35.64
N GLN A 448 -27.16 -33.76 36.78
CA GLN A 448 -28.10 -33.70 37.92
C GLN A 448 -29.36 -32.85 37.67
N TYR A 449 -29.30 -31.87 36.76
CA TYR A 449 -30.46 -31.05 36.43
C TYR A 449 -31.32 -31.63 35.30
N ILE A 450 -30.75 -32.54 34.51
CA ILE A 450 -31.42 -33.16 33.36
C ILE A 450 -32.11 -34.48 33.74
N ASN A 451 -31.51 -35.24 34.67
CA ASN A 451 -32.13 -36.42 35.29
C ASN A 451 -33.10 -36.00 36.38
#